data_AF-A0A517TNW8-F1
#
_entry.id   AF-A0A517TNW8-F1
#
_cell.length_a   1.000
_cell.length_b   1.000
_cell.length_c   1.000
_cell.angle_alpha   90.00
_cell.angle_beta   90.00
_cell.angle_gamma   90.00
#
_symmetry.space_group_name_H-M   'P 1'
#
loop_
_entity.id
_entity.type
_entity.pdbx_description
1 polymer ?
#
loop_
_entity_poly.entity_id
_entity_poly.type
_entity_poly.pdbx_seq_one_letter_code
_entity_poly.pdbx_strand_id
1 'polypeptide(L)'
;MPSARLVPVSTSPSTDGAGRVNVFIHGYRAMASEVEVEKARARVAATGAAGESYLLDWTAGRWRDAAAVTAVRAAYKARKVRYALSPLSLLLDAGLIGAHEAAQFKWMEGRSERVGLELPDLLREVATGRPINLIGHSLGARVVHRLLAEGDLSRLWFNDAVLLAGAADLNAEDWPDCVARLGGRLYNVYSRDDRILQITPDLRRRVGRHPLPQVMVDGEERVVNHRLKGVGHVQHWTRLPELLSEVWPACCEESHGD
;
A
#
# COMPACT_ATOMS: atom_id res chain seq x y z
N MET A 1 7.38 3.83 -19.47
CA MET A 1 7.61 3.36 -18.09
C MET A 1 7.03 1.96 -17.98
N PRO A 2 7.66 1.02 -17.27
CA PRO A 2 7.10 -0.33 -17.14
C PRO A 2 5.72 -0.27 -16.47
N SER A 3 4.78 -1.07 -16.97
CA SER A 3 3.47 -1.31 -16.36
C SER A 3 3.63 -2.00 -15.00
N ALA A 4 2.62 -1.88 -14.13
CA ALA A 4 2.58 -2.67 -12.91
C ALA A 4 2.49 -4.17 -13.28
N ARG A 5 3.04 -5.04 -12.43
CA ARG A 5 3.01 -6.49 -12.62
C ARG A 5 2.85 -7.22 -11.29
N LEU A 6 2.23 -8.40 -11.33
CA LEU A 6 2.17 -9.30 -10.18
C LEU A 6 3.40 -10.21 -10.21
N VAL A 7 4.21 -10.13 -9.15
CA VAL A 7 5.40 -10.97 -8.98
C VAL A 7 5.03 -12.10 -8.01
N PRO A 8 5.08 -13.38 -8.43
CA PRO A 8 4.75 -14.49 -7.54
C PRO A 8 5.72 -14.53 -6.36
N VAL A 9 5.22 -14.83 -5.16
CA VAL A 9 6.04 -15.05 -3.97
C VAL A 9 6.23 -16.56 -3.84
N SER A 10 7.48 -17.00 -3.97
CA SER A 10 7.82 -18.43 -3.88
C SER A 10 7.45 -18.96 -2.50
N THR A 11 6.34 -19.65 -2.44
CA THR A 11 5.90 -20.51 -1.33
C THR A 11 5.79 -21.91 -1.90
N SER A 12 5.97 -22.94 -1.06
CA SER A 12 5.80 -24.33 -1.48
C SER A 12 4.45 -24.47 -2.21
N PRO A 13 4.38 -25.15 -3.36
CA PRO A 13 3.14 -25.21 -4.14
C PRO A 13 2.02 -25.77 -3.27
N SER A 14 0.89 -25.05 -3.19
CA SER A 14 -0.36 -25.68 -2.75
C SER A 14 -0.71 -26.74 -3.78
N THR A 15 -0.79 -28.00 -3.36
CA THR A 15 -1.08 -29.16 -4.21
C THR A 15 -2.51 -29.20 -4.74
N ASP A 16 -3.34 -28.17 -4.48
CA ASP A 16 -4.73 -28.13 -4.90
C ASP A 16 -5.07 -26.87 -5.71
N GLY A 17 -5.68 -27.08 -6.87
CA GLY A 17 -6.06 -26.05 -7.86
C GLY A 17 -7.20 -25.11 -7.43
N ALA A 18 -7.47 -24.98 -6.14
CA ALA A 18 -8.58 -24.20 -5.57
C ALA A 18 -8.15 -23.26 -4.42
N GLY A 19 -6.85 -22.97 -4.27
CA GLY A 19 -6.36 -22.07 -3.21
C GLY A 19 -6.74 -20.61 -3.42
N ARG A 20 -6.93 -19.85 -2.34
CA ARG A 20 -7.10 -18.38 -2.37
C ARG A 20 -5.87 -17.66 -2.92
N VAL A 21 -6.05 -16.43 -3.42
CA VAL A 21 -4.97 -15.55 -3.91
C VAL A 21 -4.80 -14.36 -2.97
N ASN A 22 -3.58 -14.09 -2.52
CA ASN A 22 -3.24 -12.96 -1.66
C ASN A 22 -2.37 -11.97 -2.42
N VAL A 23 -2.78 -10.71 -2.49
CA VAL A 23 -2.07 -9.67 -3.25
C VAL A 23 -1.55 -8.59 -2.32
N PHE A 24 -0.24 -8.54 -2.18
CA PHE A 24 0.47 -7.59 -1.35
C PHE A 24 0.89 -6.36 -2.16
N ILE A 25 0.46 -5.18 -1.72
CA ILE A 25 0.64 -3.92 -2.41
C ILE A 25 1.42 -2.97 -1.52
N HIS A 26 2.66 -2.67 -1.93
CA HIS A 26 3.58 -1.86 -1.14
C HIS A 26 3.32 -0.35 -1.27
N GLY A 27 3.84 0.40 -0.30
CA GLY A 27 3.80 1.85 -0.26
C GLY A 27 4.90 2.55 -1.09
N TYR A 28 4.93 3.89 -0.98
CA TYR A 28 5.91 4.74 -1.66
C TYR A 28 7.35 4.36 -1.30
N ARG A 29 8.22 4.25 -2.32
CA ARG A 29 9.67 3.95 -2.22
C ARG A 29 10.03 2.64 -1.52
N ALA A 30 9.07 1.73 -1.31
CA ALA A 30 9.35 0.44 -0.69
C ALA A 30 10.14 -0.52 -1.61
N MET A 31 10.18 -0.24 -2.92
CA MET A 31 10.83 -1.06 -3.93
C MET A 31 11.52 -0.17 -4.97
N ALA A 32 12.65 0.45 -4.65
CA ALA A 32 13.41 1.30 -5.59
C ALA A 32 14.46 0.51 -6.41
N SER A 33 14.79 -0.72 -6.01
CA SER A 33 15.75 -1.62 -6.67
C SER A 33 15.30 -3.09 -6.70
N GLU A 34 15.79 -3.91 -7.63
CA GLU A 34 15.46 -5.36 -7.67
C GLU A 34 15.75 -6.06 -6.33
N VAL A 35 16.82 -5.64 -5.65
CA VAL A 35 17.16 -6.13 -4.30
C VAL A 35 16.06 -5.83 -3.28
N GLU A 36 15.43 -4.65 -3.35
CA GLU A 36 14.32 -4.30 -2.46
C GLU A 36 13.03 -5.05 -2.80
N VAL A 37 12.80 -5.37 -4.08
CA VAL A 37 11.70 -6.25 -4.50
C VAL A 37 11.90 -7.63 -3.89
N GLU A 38 13.10 -8.20 -4.00
CA GLU A 38 13.37 -9.53 -3.44
C GLU A 38 13.27 -9.55 -1.91
N LYS A 39 13.78 -8.51 -1.22
CA LYS A 39 13.58 -8.36 0.23
C LYS A 39 12.10 -8.29 0.61
N ALA A 40 11.29 -7.62 -0.20
CA ALA A 40 9.86 -7.54 0.03
C ALA A 40 9.16 -8.88 -0.26
N ARG A 41 9.55 -9.61 -1.31
CA ARG A 41 9.06 -10.96 -1.60
C ARG A 41 9.37 -11.91 -0.45
N ALA A 42 10.62 -11.93 0.03
CA ALA A 42 11.02 -12.73 1.18
C ALA A 42 10.21 -12.37 2.45
N ARG A 43 9.92 -11.09 2.64
CA ARG A 43 9.07 -10.64 3.75
C ARG A 43 7.63 -11.11 3.61
N VAL A 44 7.05 -11.06 2.41
CA VAL A 44 5.70 -11.60 2.16
C VAL A 44 5.69 -13.11 2.37
N ALA A 45 6.70 -13.83 1.89
CA ALA A 45 6.81 -15.27 2.10
C ALA A 45 6.83 -15.63 3.60
N ALA A 46 7.55 -14.84 4.41
CA ALA A 46 7.63 -15.03 5.85
C ALA A 46 6.31 -14.80 6.59
N THR A 47 5.29 -14.20 5.97
CA THR A 47 3.96 -14.07 6.59
C THR A 47 3.26 -15.41 6.77
N GLY A 48 3.62 -16.42 5.96
CA GLY A 48 2.92 -17.71 5.96
C GLY A 48 1.47 -17.61 5.49
N ALA A 49 1.12 -16.56 4.74
CA ALA A 49 -0.24 -16.36 4.26
C ALA A 49 -0.72 -17.57 3.44
N ALA A 50 -1.80 -18.22 3.87
CA ALA A 50 -2.34 -19.41 3.24
C ALA A 50 -2.86 -19.11 1.83
N GLY A 51 -2.49 -19.96 0.86
CA GLY A 51 -2.78 -19.76 -0.56
C GLY A 51 -1.64 -19.10 -1.34
N GLU A 52 -1.90 -18.78 -2.60
CA GLU A 52 -0.89 -18.22 -3.49
C GLU A 52 -0.71 -16.72 -3.23
N SER A 53 0.51 -16.31 -2.94
CA SER A 53 0.82 -14.91 -2.65
C SER A 53 1.54 -14.24 -3.82
N TYR A 54 1.10 -13.03 -4.15
CA TYR A 54 1.71 -12.17 -5.16
C TYR A 54 2.08 -10.83 -4.55
N LEU A 55 3.18 -10.26 -5.03
CA LEU A 55 3.61 -8.92 -4.73
C LEU A 55 3.34 -8.03 -5.95
N LEU A 56 2.54 -6.97 -5.78
CA LEU A 56 2.32 -6.00 -6.84
C LEU A 56 3.55 -5.10 -6.96
N ASP A 57 4.37 -5.34 -7.98
CA ASP A 57 5.51 -4.50 -8.34
C ASP A 57 5.00 -3.37 -9.24
N TRP A 58 4.89 -2.17 -8.65
CA TRP A 58 4.46 -0.97 -9.35
C TRP A 58 5.47 0.16 -9.16
N THR A 59 5.50 1.11 -10.10
CA THR A 59 6.48 2.22 -10.08
C THR A 59 6.13 3.23 -8.99
N ALA A 60 6.44 2.91 -7.73
CA ALA A 60 6.25 3.78 -6.57
C ALA A 60 7.55 4.55 -6.23
N GLY A 61 8.14 5.26 -7.21
CA GLY A 61 9.32 6.12 -6.99
C GLY A 61 10.62 5.70 -7.68
N ARG A 62 10.59 4.92 -8.76
CA ARG A 62 11.82 4.36 -9.37
C ARG A 62 12.54 5.18 -10.45
N TRP A 63 11.95 6.20 -11.06
CA TRP A 63 12.38 6.50 -12.44
C TRP A 63 13.12 7.81 -12.72
N ARG A 64 13.23 8.79 -11.80
CA ARG A 64 13.92 10.07 -12.13
C ARG A 64 14.69 10.76 -11.01
N ASP A 65 14.64 10.28 -9.77
CA ASP A 65 15.19 11.02 -8.64
C ASP A 65 16.72 10.97 -8.57
N ALA A 66 17.38 9.90 -9.02
CA ALA A 66 18.84 9.86 -8.95
C ALA A 66 19.49 10.97 -9.80
N ALA A 67 19.06 11.17 -11.05
CA ALA A 67 19.67 12.18 -11.92
C ALA A 67 19.20 13.60 -11.62
N ALA A 68 17.90 13.82 -11.37
CA ALA A 68 17.36 15.14 -11.09
C ALA A 68 17.75 15.64 -9.70
N VAL A 69 17.69 14.79 -8.66
CA VAL A 69 18.15 15.17 -7.31
C VAL A 69 19.67 15.27 -7.27
N THR A 70 20.42 14.45 -8.01
CA THR A 70 21.88 14.65 -8.12
C THR A 70 22.21 15.91 -8.89
N ALA A 71 21.50 16.26 -9.96
CA ALA A 71 21.69 17.52 -10.69
C ALA A 71 21.29 18.74 -9.85
N VAL A 72 20.19 18.67 -9.11
CA VAL A 72 19.78 19.71 -8.14
C VAL A 72 20.79 19.81 -7.01
N ARG A 73 21.24 18.70 -6.42
CA ARG A 73 22.29 18.67 -5.39
C ARG A 73 23.65 19.11 -5.93
N ALA A 74 23.96 18.84 -7.19
CA ALA A 74 25.21 19.24 -7.85
C ALA A 74 25.17 20.72 -8.22
N ALA A 75 24.06 21.23 -8.75
CA ALA A 75 23.84 22.66 -8.95
C ALA A 75 23.88 23.43 -7.62
N TYR A 76 23.30 22.85 -6.57
CA TYR A 76 23.35 23.33 -5.20
C TYR A 76 24.80 23.38 -4.64
N LYS A 77 25.57 22.29 -4.78
CA LYS A 77 26.99 22.24 -4.37
C LYS A 77 27.88 23.15 -5.23
N ALA A 78 27.62 23.26 -6.53
CA ALA A 78 28.38 24.09 -7.47
C ALA A 78 28.20 25.60 -7.20
N ARG A 79 27.03 26.01 -6.68
CA ARG A 79 26.78 27.38 -6.22
C ARG A 79 27.53 27.73 -4.91
N LYS A 80 28.13 26.75 -4.24
CA LYS A 80 28.73 26.85 -2.90
C LYS A 80 30.21 27.19 -2.85
N VAL A 81 30.78 27.78 -3.91
CA VAL A 81 32.09 28.47 -3.83
C VAL A 81 31.93 29.96 -3.49
N ARG A 82 30.71 30.57 -3.52
CA ARG A 82 30.59 32.03 -3.35
C ARG A 82 29.58 32.62 -2.34
N TYR A 83 28.64 31.85 -1.75
CA TYR A 83 27.62 32.44 -0.84
C TYR A 83 27.21 31.53 0.33
N ALA A 84 28.17 30.90 0.99
CA ALA A 84 27.90 29.91 2.01
C ALA A 84 27.33 30.53 3.31
N LEU A 85 26.11 30.08 3.70
CA LEU A 85 25.61 29.95 5.10
C LEU A 85 24.81 31.11 5.74
N SER A 86 23.92 31.82 5.03
CA SER A 86 22.91 32.63 5.75
C SER A 86 21.73 31.76 6.24
N PRO A 87 21.19 31.97 7.45
CA PRO A 87 20.01 31.25 7.92
C PRO A 87 18.82 31.32 6.95
N LEU A 88 18.65 32.46 6.26
CA LEU A 88 17.60 32.64 5.25
C LEU A 88 17.81 31.71 4.04
N SER A 89 19.04 31.58 3.53
CA SER A 89 19.33 30.64 2.44
C SER A 89 19.05 29.19 2.82
N LEU A 90 19.37 28.79 4.05
CA LEU A 90 19.09 27.44 4.55
C LEU A 90 17.58 27.18 4.66
N LEU A 91 16.79 28.17 5.09
CA LEU A 91 15.33 28.07 5.14
C LEU A 91 14.71 27.97 3.74
N LEU A 92 15.20 28.74 2.78
CA LEU A 92 14.75 28.67 1.39
C LEU A 92 15.08 27.31 0.76
N ASP A 93 16.29 26.80 0.99
CA ASP A 93 16.71 25.47 0.54
C ASP A 93 15.80 24.37 1.11
N ALA A 94 15.55 24.43 2.42
CA ALA A 94 14.66 23.49 3.10
C ALA A 94 13.22 23.57 2.56
N GLY A 95 12.73 24.78 2.29
CA GLY A 95 11.42 25.01 1.67
C GLY A 95 11.32 24.40 0.26
N LEU A 96 12.35 24.56 -0.57
CA LEU A 96 12.38 23.99 -1.92
C LEU A 96 12.41 22.46 -1.89
N ILE A 97 13.20 21.87 -1.00
CA ILE A 97 13.24 20.41 -0.80
C ILE A 97 11.87 19.90 -0.35
N GLY A 98 11.25 20.55 0.63
CA GLY A 98 9.92 20.19 1.11
C GLY A 98 8.86 20.25 0.01
N ALA A 99 8.86 21.31 -0.81
CA ALA A 99 7.95 21.46 -1.93
C ALA A 99 8.15 20.37 -3.00
N HIS A 100 9.40 19.98 -3.27
CA HIS A 100 9.71 18.91 -4.21
C HIS A 100 9.18 17.55 -3.72
N GLU A 101 9.45 17.19 -2.46
CA GLU A 101 8.96 15.95 -1.85
C GLU A 101 7.42 15.91 -1.82
N ALA A 102 6.77 17.04 -1.52
CA ALA A 102 5.32 17.15 -1.58
C ALA A 102 4.77 16.90 -2.98
N ALA A 103 5.38 17.48 -4.02
CA ALA A 103 5.00 17.28 -5.41
C ALA A 103 5.21 15.82 -5.85
N GLN A 104 6.32 15.18 -5.45
CA GLN A 104 6.56 13.76 -5.71
C GLN A 104 5.51 12.87 -5.04
N PHE A 105 5.20 13.13 -3.76
CA PHE A 105 4.16 12.40 -3.05
C PHE A 105 2.81 12.52 -3.77
N LYS A 106 2.40 13.73 -4.17
CA LYS A 106 1.15 13.96 -4.92
C LYS A 106 1.11 13.23 -6.26
N TRP A 107 2.22 13.23 -6.98
CA TRP A 107 2.31 12.49 -8.24
C TRP A 107 2.14 10.97 -8.00
N MET A 108 2.79 10.44 -6.96
CA MET A 108 2.72 9.02 -6.62
C MET A 108 1.35 8.62 -6.08
N GLU A 109 0.66 9.55 -5.40
CA GLU A 109 -0.73 9.40 -5.01
C GLU A 109 -1.64 9.20 -6.23
N GLY A 110 -1.55 10.07 -7.24
CA GLY A 110 -2.29 9.89 -8.50
C GLY A 110 -1.87 8.64 -9.28
N ARG A 111 -0.59 8.25 -9.21
CA ARG A 111 -0.15 6.98 -9.83
C ARG A 111 -0.77 5.77 -9.14
N SER A 112 -0.88 5.77 -7.82
CA SER A 112 -1.47 4.67 -7.06
C SER A 112 -2.94 4.46 -7.43
N GLU A 113 -3.70 5.52 -7.70
CA GLU A 113 -5.07 5.42 -8.20
C GLU A 113 -5.12 4.76 -9.57
N ARG A 114 -4.24 5.18 -10.48
CA ARG A 114 -4.15 4.55 -11.80
C ARG A 114 -3.80 3.06 -11.70
N VAL A 115 -2.87 2.69 -10.82
CA VAL A 115 -2.55 1.27 -10.57
C VAL A 115 -3.79 0.52 -10.06
N GLY A 116 -4.61 1.13 -9.20
CA GLY A 116 -5.85 0.52 -8.72
C GLY A 116 -6.85 0.21 -9.84
N LEU A 117 -6.92 1.08 -10.86
CA LEU A 117 -7.76 0.87 -12.04
C LEU A 117 -7.16 -0.17 -13.02
N GLU A 118 -5.84 -0.31 -13.06
CA GLU A 118 -5.13 -1.30 -13.91
C GLU A 118 -5.11 -2.70 -13.27
N LEU A 119 -5.24 -2.79 -11.94
CA LEU A 119 -5.08 -4.04 -11.19
C LEU A 119 -6.09 -5.15 -11.55
N PRO A 120 -7.37 -4.90 -11.89
CA PRO A 120 -8.30 -5.97 -12.28
C PRO A 120 -7.78 -6.82 -13.44
N ASP A 121 -7.17 -6.21 -14.45
CA ASP A 121 -6.66 -6.93 -15.62
C ASP A 121 -5.55 -7.90 -15.23
N LEU A 122 -4.62 -7.45 -14.36
CA LEU A 122 -3.56 -8.30 -13.82
C LEU A 122 -4.12 -9.43 -12.96
N LEU A 123 -5.18 -9.17 -12.17
CA LEU A 123 -5.79 -10.18 -11.31
C LEU A 123 -6.47 -11.28 -12.11
N ARG A 124 -7.10 -10.96 -13.25
CA ARG A 124 -7.75 -11.98 -14.09
C ARG A 124 -6.79 -13.02 -14.63
N GLU A 125 -5.51 -12.67 -14.81
CA GLU A 125 -4.47 -13.60 -15.25
C GLU A 125 -4.17 -14.69 -14.22
N VAL A 126 -4.36 -14.42 -12.91
CA VAL A 126 -3.91 -15.30 -11.82
C VAL A 126 -5.02 -15.78 -10.86
N ALA A 127 -6.16 -15.07 -10.83
CA ALA A 127 -7.17 -15.23 -9.78
C ALA A 127 -8.61 -15.40 -10.30
N THR A 128 -8.83 -15.62 -11.59
CA THR A 128 -10.18 -15.86 -12.12
C THR A 128 -10.81 -17.09 -11.44
N GLY A 129 -12.00 -16.90 -10.86
CA GLY A 129 -12.72 -17.97 -10.14
C GLY A 129 -12.16 -18.32 -8.75
N ARG A 130 -11.21 -17.53 -8.23
CA ARG A 130 -10.57 -17.75 -6.93
C ARG A 130 -10.86 -16.57 -5.99
N PRO A 131 -11.02 -16.80 -4.67
CA PRO A 131 -11.16 -15.70 -3.72
C PRO A 131 -9.84 -14.92 -3.60
N ILE A 132 -9.93 -13.59 -3.62
CA ILE A 132 -8.80 -12.65 -3.62
C ILE A 132 -8.79 -11.87 -2.32
N ASN A 133 -7.66 -11.91 -1.60
CA ASN A 133 -7.40 -11.02 -0.48
C ASN A 133 -6.43 -9.91 -0.89
N LEU A 134 -6.70 -8.68 -0.45
CA LEU A 134 -5.90 -7.50 -0.77
C LEU A 134 -5.19 -6.98 0.47
N ILE A 135 -3.86 -6.85 0.43
CA ILE A 135 -3.07 -6.35 1.57
C ILE A 135 -2.32 -5.09 1.12
N GLY A 136 -2.82 -3.91 1.49
CA GLY A 136 -2.29 -2.63 1.05
C GLY A 136 -1.56 -1.86 2.16
N HIS A 137 -0.27 -1.55 1.96
CA HIS A 137 0.48 -0.68 2.86
C HIS A 137 0.59 0.75 2.32
N SER A 138 0.29 1.77 3.14
CA SER A 138 0.49 3.18 2.77
C SER A 138 -0.23 3.54 1.45
N LEU A 139 0.48 3.99 0.40
CA LEU A 139 -0.11 4.19 -0.94
C LEU A 139 -0.72 2.93 -1.53
N GLY A 140 -0.25 1.74 -1.16
CA GLY A 140 -0.88 0.48 -1.53
C GLY A 140 -2.32 0.34 -1.01
N ALA A 141 -2.64 0.92 0.15
CA ALA A 141 -4.03 1.00 0.61
C ALA A 141 -4.89 1.91 -0.28
N ARG A 142 -4.29 2.93 -0.92
CA ARG A 142 -4.98 3.77 -1.91
C ARG A 142 -5.22 3.02 -3.22
N VAL A 143 -4.29 2.14 -3.62
CA VAL A 143 -4.51 1.21 -4.74
C VAL A 143 -5.73 0.32 -4.44
N VAL A 144 -5.80 -0.27 -3.23
CA VAL A 144 -6.94 -1.11 -2.80
C VAL A 144 -8.25 -0.33 -2.81
N HIS A 145 -8.27 0.85 -2.18
CA HIS A 145 -9.46 1.72 -2.17
C HIS A 145 -9.92 2.03 -3.59
N ARG A 146 -9.01 2.44 -4.48
CA ARG A 146 -9.36 2.80 -5.85
C ARG A 146 -9.86 1.61 -6.67
N LEU A 147 -9.21 0.45 -6.52
CA LEU A 147 -9.66 -0.81 -7.13
C LEU A 147 -11.09 -1.12 -6.70
N LEU A 148 -11.37 -1.11 -5.39
CA LEU A 148 -12.69 -1.46 -4.87
C LEU A 148 -13.75 -0.42 -5.23
N ALA A 149 -13.43 0.88 -5.23
CA ALA A 149 -14.38 1.94 -5.55
C ALA A 149 -14.81 1.90 -7.03
N GLU A 150 -13.84 1.78 -7.95
CA GLU A 150 -14.07 2.09 -9.37
C GLU A 150 -13.52 1.04 -10.36
N GLY A 151 -12.84 0.01 -9.89
CA GLY A 151 -12.35 -1.06 -10.77
C GLY A 151 -13.49 -1.85 -11.40
N ASP A 152 -13.27 -2.35 -12.62
CA ASP A 152 -14.12 -3.38 -13.23
C ASP A 152 -13.79 -4.73 -12.58
N LEU A 153 -14.63 -5.14 -11.63
CA LEU A 153 -14.42 -6.35 -10.83
C LEU A 153 -15.08 -7.58 -11.45
N SER A 154 -15.51 -7.51 -12.70
CA SER A 154 -16.16 -8.63 -13.38
C SER A 154 -15.28 -9.89 -13.36
N ARG A 155 -15.89 -11.00 -12.92
CA ARG A 155 -15.28 -12.33 -12.77
C ARG A 155 -14.18 -12.43 -11.69
N LEU A 156 -14.02 -11.39 -10.88
CA LEU A 156 -13.13 -11.40 -9.72
C LEU A 156 -13.99 -11.48 -8.45
N TRP A 157 -13.53 -12.26 -7.48
CA TRP A 157 -14.18 -12.36 -6.18
C TRP A 157 -13.22 -11.91 -5.09
N PHE A 158 -13.49 -10.78 -4.46
CA PHE A 158 -12.70 -10.27 -3.34
C PHE A 158 -13.28 -10.77 -2.02
N ASN A 159 -12.43 -11.33 -1.18
CA ASN A 159 -12.79 -11.83 0.14
C ASN A 159 -12.44 -10.80 1.22
N ASP A 160 -11.20 -10.74 1.69
CA ASP A 160 -10.77 -9.77 2.70
C ASP A 160 -9.88 -8.66 2.12
N ALA A 161 -9.92 -7.49 2.77
CA ALA A 161 -8.97 -6.41 2.50
C ALA A 161 -8.31 -5.96 3.81
N VAL A 162 -6.98 -5.86 3.83
CA VAL A 162 -6.19 -5.39 4.97
C VAL A 162 -5.45 -4.11 4.59
N LEU A 163 -5.77 -3.00 5.27
CA LEU A 163 -5.13 -1.70 5.09
C LEU A 163 -4.13 -1.46 6.21
N LEU A 164 -2.84 -1.48 5.89
CA LEU A 164 -1.73 -1.31 6.83
C LEU A 164 -1.21 0.13 6.74
N ALA A 165 -1.40 0.95 7.77
CA ALA A 165 -0.99 2.36 7.76
C ALA A 165 -1.42 3.06 6.46
N GLY A 166 -2.69 2.90 6.07
CA GLY A 166 -3.16 3.26 4.74
C GLY A 166 -3.19 4.76 4.45
N ALA A 167 -2.71 5.16 3.28
CA ALA A 167 -2.74 6.54 2.80
C ALA A 167 -4.03 6.90 2.04
N ALA A 168 -5.03 6.00 2.00
CA ALA A 168 -6.35 6.33 1.47
C ALA A 168 -7.03 7.42 2.31
N ASP A 169 -7.90 8.20 1.68
CA ASP A 169 -8.65 9.26 2.37
C ASP A 169 -9.67 8.62 3.32
N LEU A 170 -9.64 9.03 4.59
CA LEU A 170 -10.58 8.57 5.59
C LEU A 170 -12.01 9.01 5.27
N ASN A 171 -12.15 10.20 4.68
CA ASN A 171 -13.46 10.82 4.45
C ASN A 171 -14.01 10.52 3.05
N ALA A 172 -13.46 9.56 2.33
CA ALA A 172 -14.02 9.13 1.06
C ALA A 172 -15.45 8.57 1.28
N GLU A 173 -16.42 9.05 0.50
CA GLU A 173 -17.83 8.71 0.68
C GLU A 173 -18.18 7.28 0.21
N ASP A 174 -17.30 6.68 -0.59
CA ASP A 174 -17.43 5.38 -1.26
C ASP A 174 -16.91 4.19 -0.43
N TRP A 175 -16.47 4.40 0.82
CA TRP A 175 -16.08 3.28 1.70
C TRP A 175 -17.19 2.23 1.89
N PRO A 176 -18.48 2.59 2.07
CA PRO A 176 -19.55 1.60 2.13
C PRO A 176 -19.63 0.72 0.88
N ASP A 177 -19.49 1.30 -0.31
CA ASP A 177 -19.50 0.57 -1.58
C ASP A 177 -18.26 -0.33 -1.71
N CYS A 178 -17.09 0.15 -1.28
CA CYS A 178 -15.87 -0.65 -1.25
C CYS A 178 -16.01 -1.88 -0.36
N VAL A 179 -16.62 -1.72 0.82
CA VAL A 179 -16.83 -2.82 1.78
C VAL A 179 -17.90 -3.79 1.30
N ALA A 180 -18.97 -3.29 0.66
CA ALA A 180 -20.02 -4.14 0.09
C ALA A 180 -19.53 -5.05 -1.05
N ARG A 181 -18.43 -4.68 -1.72
CA ARG A 181 -17.78 -5.50 -2.75
C ARG A 181 -16.89 -6.61 -2.21
N LEU A 182 -16.69 -6.69 -0.90
CA LEU A 182 -15.96 -7.76 -0.23
C LEU A 182 -16.93 -8.84 0.26
N GLY A 183 -16.62 -10.11 0.00
CA GLY A 183 -17.31 -11.24 0.60
C GLY A 183 -16.99 -11.41 2.09
N GLY A 184 -15.81 -10.95 2.52
CA GLY A 184 -15.32 -10.97 3.89
C GLY A 184 -15.31 -9.58 4.53
N ARG A 185 -14.22 -9.22 5.20
CA ARG A 185 -14.09 -8.01 6.02
C ARG A 185 -13.00 -7.08 5.51
N LEU A 186 -13.15 -5.79 5.83
CA LEU A 186 -12.11 -4.78 5.68
C LEU A 186 -11.44 -4.54 7.04
N TYR A 187 -10.16 -4.93 7.15
CA TYR A 187 -9.32 -4.74 8.32
C TYR A 187 -8.52 -3.44 8.15
N ASN A 188 -8.81 -2.42 8.95
CA ASN A 188 -8.04 -1.19 8.99
C ASN A 188 -7.08 -1.18 10.17
N VAL A 189 -5.79 -1.29 9.86
CA VAL A 189 -4.70 -1.36 10.84
C VAL A 189 -3.99 -0.01 10.87
N TYR A 190 -4.18 0.73 11.96
CA TYR A 190 -3.77 2.13 12.05
C TYR A 190 -2.97 2.43 13.32
N SER A 191 -2.16 3.48 13.27
CA SER A 191 -1.38 3.95 14.40
C SER A 191 -1.45 5.47 14.50
N ARG A 192 -1.70 5.99 15.71
CA ARG A 192 -1.63 7.45 15.95
C ARG A 192 -0.18 7.95 15.95
N ASP A 193 0.78 7.04 16.16
CA ASP A 193 2.23 7.31 16.19
C ASP A 193 2.85 7.31 14.78
N ASP A 194 2.05 7.08 13.74
CA ASP A 194 2.46 7.23 12.35
C ASP A 194 2.70 8.71 12.02
N ARG A 195 3.98 9.11 12.08
CA ARG A 195 4.44 10.46 11.77
C ARG A 195 4.53 10.75 10.27
N ILE A 196 4.62 9.73 9.41
CA ILE A 196 4.72 9.94 7.96
C ILE A 196 3.37 10.41 7.43
N LEU A 197 2.29 9.76 7.83
CA LEU A 197 0.93 10.18 7.50
C LEU A 197 0.47 11.42 8.29
N GLN A 198 1.26 11.88 9.27
CA GLN A 198 1.02 13.16 9.93
C GLN A 198 1.47 14.36 9.11
N ILE A 199 2.55 14.19 8.35
CA ILE A 199 3.23 15.27 7.63
C ILE A 199 2.95 15.21 6.12
N THR A 200 1.94 14.45 5.70
CA THR A 200 1.50 14.44 4.30
C THR A 200 1.10 15.85 3.88
N PRO A 201 1.40 16.26 2.64
CA PRO A 201 1.26 17.65 2.18
C PRO A 201 -0.19 18.09 1.95
N ASP A 202 -1.17 17.39 2.52
CA ASP A 202 -2.58 17.77 2.48
C ASP A 202 -3.24 17.60 3.85
N LEU A 203 -4.38 18.29 4.00
CA LEU A 203 -5.19 18.30 5.22
C LEU A 203 -6.10 17.08 5.34
N ARG A 204 -6.00 16.09 4.44
CA ARG A 204 -6.87 14.91 4.47
C ARG A 204 -6.47 14.01 5.63
N ARG A 205 -7.48 13.52 6.33
CA ARG A 205 -7.30 12.48 7.32
C ARG A 205 -7.08 11.16 6.60
N ARG A 206 -6.11 10.37 7.05
CA ARG A 206 -5.74 9.09 6.42
C ARG A 206 -6.21 7.92 7.27
N VAL A 207 -6.69 6.86 6.62
CA VAL A 207 -7.14 5.62 7.31
C VAL A 207 -6.03 5.00 8.17
N GLY A 208 -4.77 5.19 7.81
CA GLY A 208 -3.61 4.71 8.57
C GLY A 208 -3.38 5.39 9.92
N ARG A 209 -4.11 6.46 10.25
CA ARG A 209 -4.02 7.16 11.55
C ARG A 209 -5.31 7.17 12.34
N HIS A 210 -6.41 6.70 11.75
CA HIS A 210 -7.74 6.85 12.30
C HIS A 210 -8.60 5.62 12.00
N PRO A 211 -9.55 5.28 12.88
CA PRO A 211 -10.48 4.22 12.59
C PRO A 211 -11.38 4.62 11.41
N LEU A 212 -11.66 3.68 10.51
CA LEU A 212 -12.72 3.80 9.52
C LEU A 212 -14.08 3.71 10.22
N PRO A 213 -15.12 4.41 9.72
CA PRO A 213 -16.47 4.24 10.21
C PRO A 213 -16.94 2.79 10.01
N GLN A 214 -17.83 2.32 10.88
CA GLN A 214 -18.45 1.01 10.71
C GLN A 214 -19.34 1.01 9.46
N VAL A 215 -19.34 -0.11 8.75
CA VAL A 215 -20.19 -0.35 7.59
C VAL A 215 -20.96 -1.65 7.81
N MET A 216 -22.29 -1.55 7.69
CA MET A 216 -23.19 -2.68 7.77
C MET A 216 -23.47 -3.22 6.36
N VAL A 217 -23.25 -4.52 6.15
CA VAL A 217 -23.62 -5.20 4.91
C VAL A 217 -24.32 -6.49 5.32
N ASP A 218 -25.54 -6.69 4.82
CA ASP A 218 -26.40 -7.84 5.16
C ASP A 218 -26.62 -8.04 6.68
N GLY A 219 -26.63 -6.94 7.45
CA GLY A 219 -26.84 -6.98 8.90
C GLY A 219 -25.57 -7.25 9.72
N GLU A 220 -24.39 -7.33 9.09
CA GLU A 220 -23.11 -7.54 9.77
C GLU A 220 -22.17 -6.33 9.66
N GLU A 221 -21.46 -6.01 10.75
CA GLU A 221 -20.34 -5.05 10.72
C GLU A 221 -19.17 -5.66 9.94
N ARG A 222 -18.81 -5.08 8.80
CA ARG A 222 -17.73 -5.59 7.94
C ARG A 222 -16.41 -4.82 8.04
N VAL A 223 -16.31 -3.80 8.91
CA VAL A 223 -15.06 -3.06 9.15
C VAL A 223 -14.47 -3.41 10.51
N VAL A 224 -13.24 -3.93 10.51
CA VAL A 224 -12.49 -4.26 11.73
C VAL A 224 -11.32 -3.30 11.89
N ASN A 225 -11.35 -2.50 12.96
CA ASN A 225 -10.33 -1.47 13.21
C ASN A 225 -9.31 -1.94 14.27
N HIS A 226 -8.06 -2.15 13.86
CA HIS A 226 -6.94 -2.49 14.76
C HIS A 226 -6.06 -1.26 15.01
N ARG A 227 -6.05 -0.77 16.26
CA ARG A 227 -5.15 0.31 16.66
C ARG A 227 -3.86 -0.25 17.24
N LEU A 228 -2.76 -0.06 16.52
CA LEU A 228 -1.42 -0.38 17.02
C LEU A 228 -0.84 0.81 17.81
N LYS A 229 -0.19 0.53 18.94
CA LYS A 229 0.52 1.52 19.77
C LYS A 229 2.02 1.38 19.55
N GLY A 230 2.73 2.49 19.39
CA GLY A 230 4.19 2.49 19.24
C GLY A 230 4.70 1.92 17.92
N VAL A 231 3.81 1.66 16.95
CA VAL A 231 4.18 1.19 15.60
C VAL A 231 4.20 2.39 14.66
N GLY A 232 5.35 2.68 14.07
CA GLY A 232 5.52 3.73 13.07
C GLY A 232 5.20 3.26 11.65
N HIS A 233 5.05 4.21 10.72
CA HIS A 233 4.61 3.96 9.33
C HIS A 233 5.32 2.80 8.62
N VAL A 234 6.66 2.80 8.66
CA VAL A 234 7.49 1.82 7.97
C VAL A 234 7.45 0.47 8.69
N GLN A 235 7.22 0.47 10.00
CA GLN A 235 7.16 -0.77 10.80
C GLN A 235 5.95 -1.63 10.46
N HIS A 236 4.85 -1.04 9.99
CA HIS A 236 3.72 -1.80 9.42
C HIS A 236 4.15 -2.68 8.24
N TRP A 237 5.14 -2.25 7.46
CA TRP A 237 5.68 -3.03 6.35
C TRP A 237 6.85 -3.90 6.77
N THR A 238 7.79 -3.41 7.57
CA THR A 238 8.99 -4.19 7.90
C THR A 238 8.73 -5.31 8.89
N ARG A 239 7.68 -5.19 9.71
CA ARG A 239 7.20 -6.21 10.66
C ARG A 239 5.93 -6.93 10.15
N LEU A 240 5.79 -7.02 8.82
CA LEU A 240 4.60 -7.59 8.20
C LEU A 240 4.31 -9.03 8.67
N PRO A 241 5.29 -9.95 8.79
CA PRO A 241 5.03 -11.31 9.28
C PRO A 241 4.43 -11.37 10.68
N GLU A 242 4.96 -10.57 11.61
CA GLU A 242 4.48 -10.58 12.99
C GLU A 242 3.12 -9.88 13.11
N LEU A 243 2.91 -8.79 12.37
CA LEU A 243 1.68 -8.00 12.48
C LEU A 243 0.50 -8.65 11.78
N LEU A 244 0.71 -9.27 10.61
CA LEU A 244 -0.40 -9.74 9.79
C LEU A 244 -1.16 -10.89 10.45
N SER A 245 -0.45 -11.81 11.10
CA SER A 245 -1.05 -12.91 11.86
C SER A 245 -1.85 -12.46 13.09
N GLU A 246 -1.53 -11.29 13.67
CA GLU A 246 -2.26 -10.71 14.80
C GLU A 246 -3.56 -10.02 14.36
N VAL A 247 -3.55 -9.35 13.21
CA VAL A 247 -4.63 -8.45 12.77
C VAL A 247 -5.53 -9.03 11.70
N TRP A 248 -5.16 -10.15 11.09
CA TRP A 248 -5.93 -10.82 10.05
C TRP A 248 -6.04 -12.32 10.36
N PRO A 249 -7.14 -12.77 11.00
CA PRO A 249 -7.29 -14.16 11.45
C PRO A 249 -7.15 -15.19 10.33
N ALA A 250 -7.71 -14.89 9.15
CA ALA A 250 -7.64 -15.75 7.97
C ALA A 250 -6.26 -15.77 7.28
N CYS A 251 -5.25 -15.07 7.83
CA CYS A 251 -3.90 -15.05 7.26
C CYS A 251 -3.33 -16.47 7.14
N CYS A 252 -3.39 -17.29 8.19
CA CYS A 252 -2.73 -18.59 8.24
C CYS A 252 -3.68 -19.79 8.31
N GLU A 253 -4.99 -19.55 8.35
CA GLU A 253 -5.99 -20.63 8.32
C GLU A 253 -6.15 -21.12 6.88
N GLU A 254 -6.25 -22.43 6.65
CA GLU A 254 -6.74 -22.96 5.36
C GLU A 254 -8.27 -22.94 5.38
N SER A 255 -8.90 -22.45 4.31
CA SER A 255 -10.35 -22.44 4.21
C SER A 255 -10.82 -23.88 4.15
N HIS A 256 -11.27 -24.41 5.29
CA HIS A 256 -12.03 -25.63 5.31
C HIS A 256 -13.38 -25.27 4.68
N GLY A 257 -13.58 -25.70 3.44
CA GLY A 257 -14.88 -25.57 2.79
C GLY A 257 -15.88 -26.41 3.57
N ASP A 258 -16.95 -25.77 4.04
CA ASP A 258 -18.21 -26.46 4.36
C ASP A 258 -18.96 -26.80 3.07
#